data_AF-A0A8T4A463-F1
#
_entry.id   AF-A0A8T4A463-F1
#
_cell.length_a   1.000
_cell.length_b   1.000
_cell.length_c   1.000
_cell.angle_alpha   90.00
_cell.angle_beta   90.00
_cell.angle_gamma   90.00
#
_symmetry.space_group_name_H-M   'P 1'
#
loop_
_entity.id
_entity.type
_entity.pdbx_description
1 polymer ?
#
loop_
_entity_poly.entity_id
_entity_poly.type
_entity_poly.pdbx_seq_one_letter_code
_entity_poly.pdbx_strand_id
1 'polypeptide(L)'
;MEYISYFITGGGVVTIATWLARMGHPFLSGIALMFPSVTLVSFYFLGKSAGGEAVSASAKSALRATFFLWLPYMTTIIYLTPRLGVNKALLFALAVFLMLALIYVYIK
;
A
#
# COMPACT_ATOMS: atom_id res chain seq x y z
N MET A 1 -18.98 -10.77 10.35
CA MET A 1 -17.71 -10.82 11.11
C MET A 1 -16.49 -10.54 10.23
N GLU A 2 -16.41 -11.13 9.04
CA GLU A 2 -15.26 -11.01 8.13
C GLU A 2 -14.89 -9.55 7.75
N TYR A 3 -15.87 -8.73 7.36
CA TYR A 3 -15.63 -7.31 7.04
C TYR A 3 -15.21 -6.45 8.25
N ILE A 4 -15.62 -6.83 9.47
CA ILE A 4 -15.23 -6.15 10.70
C ILE A 4 -13.75 -6.45 10.99
N SER A 5 -13.31 -7.69 10.81
CA SER A 5 -11.87 -8.01 10.89
C SER A 5 -11.05 -7.25 9.84
N TYR A 6 -11.57 -7.02 8.64
CA TYR A 6 -10.87 -6.22 7.62
C TYR A 6 -10.72 -4.77 8.04
N PHE A 7 -11.81 -4.19 8.54
CA PHE A 7 -11.83 -2.81 9.03
C PHE A 7 -10.90 -2.61 10.23
N ILE A 8 -10.92 -3.52 11.21
CA ILE A 8 -10.05 -3.43 12.39
C ILE A 8 -8.58 -3.61 12.00
N THR A 9 -8.25 -4.53 11.10
CA THR A 9 -6.87 -4.74 10.68
C THR A 9 -6.33 -3.53 9.91
N GLY A 10 -7.12 -2.97 8.97
CA GLY A 10 -6.73 -1.77 8.23
C GLY A 10 -6.68 -0.53 9.13
N GLY A 11 -7.78 -0.22 9.81
CA GLY A 11 -7.91 0.95 10.68
C GLY A 11 -6.95 0.94 11.88
N GLY A 12 -6.70 -0.25 12.46
CA GLY A 12 -5.72 -0.42 13.54
C GLY A 12 -4.30 -0.08 13.10
N VAL A 13 -3.87 -0.58 11.94
CA VAL A 13 -2.54 -0.26 11.37
C VAL A 13 -2.41 1.24 11.10
N VAL A 14 -3.43 1.88 10.52
CA VAL A 14 -3.43 3.33 10.29
C VAL A 14 -3.34 4.11 11.61
N THR A 15 -4.08 3.67 12.63
CA THR A 15 -4.07 4.29 13.96
C THR A 15 -2.68 4.20 14.60
N ILE A 16 -2.07 3.01 14.57
CA ILE A 16 -0.73 2.76 15.12
C ILE A 16 0.31 3.59 14.38
N ALA A 17 0.31 3.58 13.04
CA ALA A 17 1.23 4.37 12.24
C ALA A 17 1.14 5.86 12.58
N THR A 18 -0.08 6.40 12.61
CA THR A 18 -0.33 7.82 12.94
C THR A 18 0.10 8.15 14.37
N TRP A 19 -0.17 7.27 15.33
CA TRP A 19 0.24 7.44 16.72
C TRP A 19 1.78 7.44 16.87
N LEU A 20 2.48 6.51 16.22
CA LEU A 20 3.95 6.45 16.21
C LEU A 20 4.56 7.72 15.58
N ALA A 21 3.99 8.21 14.48
CA ALA A 21 4.43 9.46 13.87
C ALA A 21 4.25 10.65 14.84
N ARG A 22 3.11 10.74 15.52
CA ARG A 22 2.82 11.80 16.51
C ARG A 22 3.71 11.76 17.73
N MET A 23 4.20 10.58 18.13
CA MET A 23 5.18 10.43 19.22
C MET A 23 6.62 10.77 18.82
N GLY A 24 6.87 11.20 17.59
CA GLY A 24 8.22 11.53 17.12
C GLY A 24 9.02 10.31 16.63
N HIS A 25 8.35 9.21 16.29
CA HIS A 25 8.98 8.00 15.74
C HIS A 25 8.59 7.76 14.27
N PRO A 26 9.01 8.64 13.33
CA PRO A 26 8.61 8.55 11.92
C PRO A 26 9.11 7.27 11.23
N PHE A 27 10.27 6.73 11.65
CA PHE A 27 10.77 5.45 11.14
C PHE A 27 9.83 4.28 11.51
N LEU A 28 9.39 4.22 12.76
CA LEU A 28 8.44 3.18 13.21
C LEU A 28 7.07 3.36 12.56
N SER A 29 6.62 4.61 12.35
CA SER A 29 5.44 4.89 11.54
C SER A 29 5.58 4.35 10.12
N GLY A 30 6.75 4.53 9.49
CA GLY A 30 7.02 3.98 8.16
C GLY A 30 6.94 2.45 8.13
N ILE A 31 7.50 1.77 9.13
CA ILE A 31 7.39 0.31 9.28
C ILE A 31 5.92 -0.11 9.45
N ALA A 32 5.17 0.58 10.31
CA ALA A 32 3.76 0.29 10.53
C ALA A 32 2.93 0.46 9.26
N LEU A 33 3.19 1.48 8.44
CA LEU A 33 2.55 1.66 7.13
C LEU A 33 2.85 0.52 6.15
N MET A 34 3.98 -0.17 6.31
CA MET A 34 4.36 -1.33 5.48
C MET A 34 3.78 -2.66 5.99
N PHE A 35 3.02 -2.64 7.08
CA PHE A 35 2.43 -3.87 7.61
C PHE A 35 1.50 -4.52 6.56
N PRO A 36 1.70 -5.81 6.22
CA PRO A 36 1.06 -6.45 5.06
C PRO A 36 -0.39 -6.89 5.35
N SER A 37 -1.22 -6.03 5.94
CA SER A 37 -2.59 -6.36 6.32
C SER A 37 -3.45 -6.79 5.14
N VAL A 38 -3.44 -6.00 4.06
CA VAL A 38 -4.23 -6.26 2.86
C VAL A 38 -3.75 -7.53 2.15
N THR A 39 -2.45 -7.69 1.96
CA THR A 39 -1.88 -8.84 1.24
C THR A 39 -2.04 -10.13 2.02
N LEU A 40 -1.81 -10.13 3.34
CA LEU A 40 -1.99 -11.30 4.20
C LEU A 40 -3.42 -11.84 4.12
N VAL A 41 -4.40 -10.96 4.33
CA VAL A 41 -5.82 -11.32 4.30
C VAL A 41 -6.21 -11.77 2.90
N SER A 42 -5.86 -11.01 1.86
CA SER A 42 -6.22 -11.33 0.48
C SER A 42 -5.63 -12.67 0.04
N PHE A 43 -4.37 -12.96 0.37
CA PHE A 43 -3.74 -14.23 0.01
C PHE A 43 -4.26 -15.42 0.80
N TYR A 44 -4.71 -15.21 2.05
CA TYR A 44 -5.40 -16.26 2.81
C TYR A 44 -6.69 -16.71 2.10
N PHE A 45 -7.54 -15.77 1.70
CA PHE A 45 -8.78 -16.11 1.00
C PHE A 45 -8.53 -16.62 -0.42
N LEU A 46 -7.59 -16.01 -1.15
CA LEU A 46 -7.20 -16.48 -2.48
C LEU A 46 -6.65 -17.91 -2.43
N GLY A 47 -5.86 -18.24 -1.41
CA GLY A 47 -5.35 -19.60 -1.22
C GLY A 47 -6.48 -20.61 -0.97
N LYS A 48 -7.51 -20.23 -0.21
CA LYS A 48 -8.70 -21.06 0.01
C LYS A 48 -9.54 -21.25 -1.26
N SER A 49 -9.67 -20.22 -2.08
CA SER A 49 -10.56 -20.25 -3.25
C SER A 49 -9.89 -20.76 -4.53
N ALA A 50 -8.59 -20.52 -4.70
CA ALA A 50 -7.87 -20.73 -5.95
C ALA A 50 -6.50 -21.44 -5.78
N GLY A 51 -6.15 -21.86 -4.56
CA GLY A 51 -4.94 -22.64 -4.28
C GLY A 51 -3.63 -21.85 -4.25
N GLY A 52 -2.53 -22.56 -3.96
CA GLY A 52 -1.21 -21.96 -3.72
C GLY A 52 -0.56 -21.34 -4.96
N GLU A 53 -0.83 -21.87 -6.16
CA GLU A 53 -0.30 -21.32 -7.42
C GLU A 53 -0.86 -19.91 -7.70
N ALA A 54 -2.15 -19.69 -7.48
CA ALA A 54 -2.79 -18.39 -7.62
C ALA A 54 -2.20 -17.35 -6.66
N VAL A 55 -1.92 -17.76 -5.42
CA VAL A 55 -1.23 -16.92 -4.42
C VAL A 55 0.18 -16.57 -4.89
N SER A 56 0.96 -17.56 -5.33
CA SER A 56 2.34 -17.33 -5.81
C SER A 56 2.38 -16.40 -7.03
N ALA A 57 1.49 -16.60 -8.00
CA ALA A 57 1.38 -15.75 -9.18
C ALA A 57 1.03 -14.30 -8.81
N SER A 58 0.06 -14.13 -7.91
CA SER A 58 -0.36 -12.82 -7.40
C SER A 58 0.75 -12.13 -6.62
N ALA A 59 1.48 -12.86 -5.77
CA ALA A 59 2.63 -12.35 -5.02
C ALA A 59 3.76 -11.90 -5.96
N LYS A 60 4.09 -12.67 -7.01
CA LYS A 60 5.06 -12.26 -8.04
C LYS A 60 4.63 -10.99 -8.76
N SER A 61 3.32 -10.84 -9.01
CA SER A 61 2.79 -9.61 -9.63
C SER A 61 2.90 -8.41 -8.70
N ALA A 62 2.49 -8.57 -7.44
CA ALA A 62 2.60 -7.54 -6.41
C ALA A 62 4.04 -7.09 -6.21
N LEU A 63 5.00 -8.03 -6.17
CA LEU A 63 6.42 -7.71 -6.04
C LEU A 63 6.92 -6.82 -7.19
N ARG A 64 6.53 -7.13 -8.44
CA ARG A 64 6.89 -6.28 -9.59
C ARG A 64 6.22 -4.91 -9.51
N ALA A 65 4.94 -4.88 -9.15
CA ALA A 65 4.19 -3.63 -8.97
C ALA A 65 4.81 -2.72 -7.90
N THR A 66 5.45 -3.27 -6.86
CA THR A 66 6.20 -2.47 -5.88
C THR A 66 7.27 -1.61 -6.54
N PHE A 67 8.06 -2.16 -7.47
CA PHE A 67 9.11 -1.38 -8.11
C PHE A 67 8.56 -0.32 -9.06
N PHE A 68 7.54 -0.65 -9.86
CA PHE A 68 7.04 0.25 -10.90
C PHE A 68 5.98 1.24 -10.44
N LEU A 69 5.20 0.90 -9.42
CA LEU A 69 4.07 1.72 -8.96
C LEU A 69 4.36 2.35 -7.61
N TRP A 70 4.82 1.54 -6.64
CA TRP A 70 4.98 2.01 -5.27
C TRP A 70 6.16 2.96 -5.10
N LEU A 71 7.31 2.68 -5.72
CA LEU A 71 8.48 3.57 -5.60
C LEU A 71 8.19 4.97 -6.18
N PRO A 72 7.66 5.13 -7.41
CA PRO A 72 7.30 6.47 -7.91
C PRO A 72 6.23 7.18 -7.07
N TYR A 73 5.26 6.44 -6.54
CA TYR A 73 4.26 6.98 -5.62
C TYR A 73 4.90 7.58 -4.35
N MET A 74 5.76 6.81 -3.68
CA MET A 74 6.41 7.28 -2.45
C MET A 74 7.40 8.41 -2.70
N THR A 75 8.18 8.36 -3.79
CA THR A 75 9.09 9.47 -4.13
C THR A 75 8.31 10.75 -4.46
N THR A 76 7.14 10.63 -5.08
CA THR A 76 6.23 11.77 -5.31
C THR A 76 5.76 12.38 -4.01
N ILE A 77 5.36 11.57 -3.01
CA ILE A 77 4.98 12.09 -1.68
C ILE A 77 6.17 12.81 -1.02
N ILE A 78 7.34 12.17 -0.97
CA ILE A 78 8.55 12.72 -0.35
C ILE A 78 8.93 14.06 -0.99
N TYR A 79 8.87 14.14 -2.32
CA TYR A 79 9.28 15.32 -3.06
C TYR A 79 8.22 16.43 -3.02
N LEU A 80 6.94 16.13 -3.18
CA LEU A 80 5.90 17.15 -3.31
C LEU A 80 5.35 17.65 -1.99
N THR A 81 5.40 16.86 -0.91
CA THR A 81 4.85 17.27 0.39
C THR A 81 5.46 18.60 0.90
N PRO A 82 6.78 18.80 0.88
CA PRO A 82 7.39 20.08 1.30
C PRO A 82 7.10 21.26 0.35
N ARG A 83 6.68 21.00 -0.89
CA ARG A 83 6.54 22.00 -1.96
C ARG A 83 5.10 22.46 -2.17
N LEU A 84 4.15 21.53 -2.10
CA LEU A 84 2.74 21.75 -2.42
C LEU A 84 1.83 21.61 -1.19
N GLY A 85 2.39 21.21 -0.05
CA GLY A 85 1.64 20.81 1.13
C GLY A 85 1.06 19.40 1.01
N VAL A 86 0.65 18.85 2.16
CA VAL A 86 0.27 17.43 2.31
C VAL A 86 -0.89 17.04 1.38
N ASN A 87 -2.00 17.77 1.41
CA ASN A 87 -3.23 17.37 0.70
C ASN A 87 -3.01 17.29 -0.81
N LYS A 88 -2.34 18.29 -1.39
CA LYS A 88 -2.06 18.33 -2.84
C LYS A 88 -1.05 17.26 -3.24
N ALA A 89 -0.02 17.04 -2.43
CA ALA A 89 0.99 16.01 -2.68
C ALA A 89 0.38 14.60 -2.67
N LEU A 90 -0.51 14.30 -1.71
CA LEU A 90 -1.19 13.01 -1.64
C LEU A 90 -2.11 12.77 -2.85
N LEU A 91 -2.89 13.78 -3.25
CA LEU A 91 -3.76 13.67 -4.43
C LEU A 91 -2.93 13.44 -5.71
N PHE A 92 -1.84 14.19 -5.87
CA PHE A 92 -0.96 14.05 -7.04
C PHE A 92 -0.24 12.70 -7.05
N ALA A 93 0.26 12.23 -5.91
CA ALA A 93 0.87 10.91 -5.79
C ALA A 93 -0.12 9.80 -6.16
N LEU A 94 -1.37 9.89 -5.68
CA LEU A 94 -2.42 8.95 -6.06
C LEU A 94 -2.67 8.95 -7.57
N ALA A 95 -2.74 10.13 -8.20
CA ALA A 95 -2.88 10.23 -9.65
C ALA A 95 -1.70 9.57 -10.39
N VAL A 96 -0.46 9.80 -9.94
CA VAL A 96 0.75 9.14 -10.49
C VAL A 96 0.64 7.63 -10.36
N PHE A 97 0.25 7.11 -9.20
CA PHE A 97 0.08 5.68 -8.99
C PHE A 97 -0.95 5.08 -9.97
N LEU A 98 -2.12 5.71 -10.11
CA LEU A 98 -3.19 5.22 -10.99
C LEU A 98 -2.77 5.26 -12.46
N MET A 99 -2.12 6.34 -12.91
CA MET A 99 -1.62 6.45 -14.28
C MET A 99 -0.59 5.35 -14.58
N LEU A 100 0.38 5.14 -13.69
CA LEU A 100 1.38 4.09 -13.86
C LEU A 100 0.77 2.69 -13.79
N ALA A 101 -0.25 2.48 -12.95
CA ALA A 101 -0.96 1.20 -12.87
C ALA A 101 -1.67 0.88 -14.19
N LEU A 102 -2.35 1.87 -14.78
CA LEU A 102 -2.97 1.72 -16.11
C LEU A 102 -1.91 1.38 -17.16
N ILE A 103 -0.83 2.16 -17.24
CA ILE A 103 0.27 1.90 -18.17
C ILE A 103 0.84 0.49 -17.98
N TYR A 104 1.07 0.07 -16.73
CA TYR A 104 1.61 -1.25 -16.41
C TYR A 104 0.69 -2.38 -16.88
N VAL A 105 -0.63 -2.21 -16.77
CA VAL A 105 -1.62 -3.17 -17.27
C VAL A 105 -1.66 -3.19 -18.80
N TYR A 106 -1.48 -2.06 -19.49
CA TYR A 106 -1.50 -2.02 -20.96
C TYR A 106 -0.25 -2.57 -21.63
N ILE A 107 0.91 -2.51 -20.97
CA ILE A 107 2.19 -2.99 -21.53
C ILE A 107 2.38 -4.50 -21.32
N LYS A 108 1.60 -5.11 -20.41
CA LYS A 108 1.69 -6.52 -20.06
C LYS A 108 0.54 -7.34 -20.62
#